data_AF-A0A2D0PNN9-F1
#
_entry.id   AF-A0A2D0PNN9-F1
#
_cell.length_a   1.000
_cell.length_b   1.000
_cell.length_c   1.000
_cell.angle_alpha   90.00
_cell.angle_beta   90.00
_cell.angle_gamma   90.00
#
_symmetry.space_group_name_H-M   'P 1'
#
loop_
_entity.id
_entity.type
_entity.pdbx_description
1 polymer ?
#
loop_
_entity_poly.entity_id
_entity_poly.type
_entity_poly.pdbx_seq_one_letter_code
_entity_poly.pdbx_strand_id
1 'polypeptide(L)'
;MAYCVKLPSLEKRIIGVCVTALMRDFDQEKMQYKGYEINGSDELFPMSLMRRIITQLVSRVLLGPLGTLHCEKMSSETTASTSRRKKLVVGLGNPGMTGSRHSVGMAVIAALAERLGVSDQWKSDRHLSGEVIVSVYQDTQLVLLRPKLLMNVNGVSVAKAASKFSVRPEHIVLVHDELDKPLGKLAIKHGGSARGHNGVRSCIDCLHTDVMPRLRVGIGRPSGNTTVDRHVLGRFSKEEQTILSSVMEQSVELLLAQITEQKFKVTPAGGRRATQKRKERTPSAVQEPEEKPHRTDLSCQ
;
A
#
# COMPACT_ATOMS: atom_id res chain seq x y z
N MET A 1 -9.10 -29.47 -27.25
CA MET A 1 -9.66 -29.90 -25.95
C MET A 1 -9.64 -28.71 -24.99
N ALA A 2 -10.82 -28.16 -24.69
CA ALA A 2 -10.99 -27.01 -23.82
C ALA A 2 -11.22 -27.48 -22.38
N TYR A 3 -10.35 -27.09 -21.44
CA TYR A 3 -10.61 -27.28 -20.03
C TYR A 3 -11.58 -26.21 -19.54
N CYS A 4 -12.86 -26.59 -19.51
CA CYS A 4 -13.95 -25.81 -18.93
C CYS A 4 -13.97 -26.05 -17.42
N VAL A 5 -13.40 -25.15 -16.63
CA VAL A 5 -13.63 -25.13 -15.18
C VAL A 5 -14.99 -24.49 -14.94
N LYS A 6 -16.01 -25.33 -14.73
CA LYS A 6 -17.33 -24.92 -14.25
C LYS A 6 -17.19 -24.40 -12.81
N LEU A 7 -17.20 -23.08 -12.64
CA LEU A 7 -17.52 -22.44 -11.37
C LEU A 7 -19.06 -22.37 -11.24
N PRO A 8 -19.66 -22.74 -10.09
CA PRO A 8 -21.10 -22.70 -9.90
C PRO A 8 -21.64 -21.26 -10.01
N SER A 9 -22.78 -21.13 -10.69
CA SER A 9 -23.40 -19.87 -11.12
C SER A 9 -23.83 -18.92 -10.00
N LEU A 10 -23.84 -19.39 -8.74
CA LEU A 10 -24.28 -18.63 -7.57
C LEU A 10 -23.20 -17.67 -7.04
N GLU A 11 -21.92 -18.06 -7.06
CA GLU A 11 -20.81 -17.23 -6.55
C GLU A 11 -20.56 -16.00 -7.43
N LYS A 12 -20.73 -16.12 -8.75
CA LYS A 12 -20.64 -14.97 -9.67
C LYS A 12 -21.78 -13.97 -9.46
N ARG A 13 -22.98 -14.44 -9.07
CA ARG A 13 -24.11 -13.57 -8.75
C ARG A 13 -23.92 -12.89 -7.39
N ILE A 14 -23.44 -13.59 -6.38
CA ILE A 14 -23.22 -13.00 -5.04
C ILE A 14 -22.08 -11.97 -5.09
N ILE A 15 -20.96 -12.29 -5.75
CA ILE A 15 -19.84 -11.34 -5.91
C ILE A 15 -20.23 -10.16 -6.80
N GLY A 16 -21.00 -10.40 -7.87
CA GLY A 16 -21.52 -9.34 -8.73
C GLY A 16 -22.50 -8.41 -8.00
N VAL A 17 -23.40 -8.96 -7.17
CA VAL A 17 -24.34 -8.19 -6.35
C VAL A 17 -23.61 -7.43 -5.25
N CYS A 18 -22.62 -8.02 -4.56
CA CYS A 18 -21.85 -7.33 -3.53
C CYS A 18 -20.98 -6.20 -4.08
N VAL A 19 -20.34 -6.38 -5.24
CA VAL A 19 -19.53 -5.31 -5.86
C VAL A 19 -20.42 -4.20 -6.44
N THR A 20 -21.59 -4.54 -6.97
CA THR A 20 -22.54 -3.53 -7.50
C THR A 20 -23.26 -2.79 -6.37
N ALA A 21 -23.57 -3.44 -5.25
CA ALA A 21 -24.12 -2.80 -4.05
C ALA A 21 -23.09 -1.88 -3.39
N LEU A 22 -21.84 -2.34 -3.20
CA LEU A 22 -20.75 -1.52 -2.65
C LEU A 22 -20.37 -0.31 -3.51
N MET A 23 -20.64 -0.35 -4.83
CA MET A 23 -20.44 0.80 -5.72
C MET A 23 -21.67 1.70 -5.87
N ARG A 24 -22.88 1.22 -5.54
CA ARG A 24 -24.09 2.05 -5.50
C ARG A 24 -24.29 2.75 -4.16
N ASP A 25 -23.82 2.17 -3.05
CA ASP A 25 -23.92 2.76 -1.71
C ASP A 25 -22.95 3.95 -1.47
N PHE A 26 -22.13 4.31 -2.46
CA PHE A 26 -21.26 5.49 -2.39
C PHE A 26 -21.90 6.75 -2.98
N ASP A 27 -23.09 6.63 -3.58
CA ASP A 27 -23.83 7.75 -4.17
C ASP A 27 -25.26 7.78 -3.60
N GLN A 28 -25.48 8.70 -2.67
CA GLN A 28 -26.73 8.97 -1.92
C GLN A 28 -27.15 7.91 -0.88
N GLU A 29 -27.07 8.28 0.42
CA GLU A 29 -28.28 8.41 1.25
C GLU A 29 -27.98 8.96 2.65
N LYS A 30 -28.42 10.21 2.88
CA LYS A 30 -29.17 10.50 4.11
C LYS A 30 -30.49 9.74 3.99
N MET A 31 -30.60 8.57 4.59
CA MET A 31 -31.90 8.01 4.95
C MET A 31 -31.93 7.77 6.45
N GLN A 32 -32.89 8.43 7.07
CA GLN A 32 -33.20 8.40 8.49
C GLN A 32 -33.77 7.01 8.84
N TYR A 33 -32.93 6.10 9.30
CA TYR A 33 -33.41 4.83 9.87
C TYR A 33 -33.97 5.09 11.29
N LYS A 34 -35.29 5.30 11.34
CA LYS A 34 -36.08 5.18 12.57
C LYS A 34 -36.28 3.70 12.87
N GLY A 35 -35.94 3.30 14.10
CA GLY A 35 -36.52 2.14 14.78
C GLY A 35 -35.85 0.80 14.47
N TYR A 36 -34.77 0.49 15.18
CA TYR A 36 -34.45 -0.87 15.59
C TYR A 36 -33.71 -0.79 16.94
N GLU A 37 -34.42 -1.04 18.04
CA GLU A 37 -33.78 -1.28 19.33
C GLU A 37 -33.15 -2.66 19.28
N ILE A 38 -31.82 -2.71 19.29
CA ILE A 38 -31.07 -3.96 19.40
C ILE A 38 -30.78 -4.17 20.88
N ASN A 39 -31.68 -4.89 21.55
CA ASN A 39 -31.38 -5.52 22.83
C ASN A 39 -30.67 -6.85 22.54
N GLY A 40 -29.43 -6.99 23.00
CA GLY A 40 -28.70 -8.26 22.92
C GLY A 40 -27.23 -8.07 22.62
N SER A 41 -26.41 -8.48 23.58
CA SER A 41 -24.96 -8.60 23.52
C SER A 41 -24.52 -9.45 22.33
N ASP A 42 -24.02 -8.82 21.26
CA ASP A 42 -23.22 -9.49 20.25
C ASP A 42 -21.99 -8.64 19.92
N GLU A 43 -20.83 -9.30 19.94
CA GLU A 43 -19.52 -8.73 19.68
C GLU A 43 -19.51 -8.01 18.33
N LEU A 44 -19.51 -6.67 18.39
CA LEU A 44 -19.38 -5.82 17.22
C LEU A 44 -18.00 -6.07 16.60
N PHE A 45 -17.94 -6.90 15.55
CA PHE A 45 -16.72 -7.09 14.76
C PHE A 45 -16.14 -5.71 14.42
N PRO A 46 -14.90 -5.38 14.82
CA PRO A 46 -14.39 -4.03 14.65
C PRO A 46 -14.37 -3.70 13.15
N MET A 47 -15.00 -2.60 12.75
CA MET A 47 -15.11 -2.15 11.36
C MET A 47 -13.75 -2.11 10.63
N SER A 48 -12.65 -1.95 11.38
CA SER A 48 -11.28 -2.04 10.87
C SER A 48 -10.88 -3.44 10.40
N LEU A 49 -11.37 -4.50 11.06
CA LEU A 49 -11.18 -5.90 10.68
C LEU A 49 -12.01 -6.24 9.43
N MET A 50 -13.27 -5.81 9.39
CA MET A 50 -14.12 -5.98 8.20
C MET A 50 -13.52 -5.28 6.97
N ARG A 51 -13.04 -4.03 7.13
CA ARG A 51 -12.34 -3.29 6.06
C ARG A 51 -11.06 -3.98 5.57
N ARG A 52 -10.31 -4.61 6.48
CA ARG A 52 -9.12 -5.42 6.13
C ARG A 52 -9.50 -6.66 5.33
N ILE A 53 -10.53 -7.40 5.77
CA ILE A 53 -11.00 -8.61 5.08
C ILE A 53 -11.49 -8.26 3.68
N ILE A 54 -12.29 -7.20 3.54
CA ILE A 54 -12.78 -6.74 2.23
C ILE A 54 -11.61 -6.34 1.33
N THR A 55 -10.65 -5.57 1.84
CA THR A 55 -9.47 -5.16 1.04
C THR A 55 -8.65 -6.38 0.61
N GLN A 56 -8.48 -7.37 1.48
CA GLN A 56 -7.78 -8.62 1.15
C GLN A 56 -8.52 -9.47 0.10
N LEU A 57 -9.84 -9.56 0.19
CA LEU A 57 -10.66 -10.27 -0.79
C LEU A 57 -10.61 -9.59 -2.15
N VAL A 58 -10.74 -8.26 -2.21
CA VAL A 58 -10.62 -7.48 -3.44
C VAL A 58 -9.23 -7.67 -4.07
N SER A 59 -8.16 -7.59 -3.27
CA SER A 59 -6.81 -7.83 -3.77
C SER A 59 -6.64 -9.24 -4.34
N ARG A 60 -7.16 -10.28 -3.68
CA ARG A 60 -7.10 -11.67 -4.18
C ARG A 60 -7.85 -11.86 -5.49
N VAL A 61 -9.06 -11.30 -5.61
CA VAL A 61 -9.86 -11.38 -6.84
C VAL A 61 -9.18 -10.63 -8.00
N LEU A 62 -8.59 -9.46 -7.74
CA LEU A 62 -7.95 -8.65 -8.78
C LEU A 62 -6.55 -9.13 -9.19
N LEU A 63 -5.84 -9.86 -8.32
CA LEU A 63 -4.51 -10.41 -8.59
C LEU A 63 -4.56 -11.85 -9.16
N GLY A 64 -5.72 -12.54 -9.11
CA GLY A 64 -5.84 -13.93 -9.53
C GLY A 64 -5.04 -14.90 -8.64
N PRO A 65 -5.05 -16.22 -8.91
CA PRO A 65 -4.12 -17.14 -8.26
C PRO A 65 -2.69 -16.75 -8.68
N LEU A 66 -1.99 -16.02 -7.82
CA LEU A 66 -0.57 -15.75 -7.93
C LEU A 66 0.17 -17.09 -7.91
N GLY A 67 0.66 -17.50 -9.07
CA GLY A 67 1.63 -18.57 -9.17
C GLY A 67 2.80 -18.27 -8.23
N THR A 68 3.15 -19.27 -7.42
CA THR A 68 4.36 -19.28 -6.60
C THR A 68 5.54 -18.80 -7.45
N LEU A 69 6.17 -17.69 -7.05
CA LEU A 69 7.43 -17.25 -7.64
C LEU A 69 8.51 -18.30 -7.32
N HIS A 70 8.61 -19.32 -8.15
CA HIS A 70 9.77 -20.21 -8.20
C HIS A 70 10.85 -19.53 -9.03
N CYS A 71 11.95 -19.19 -8.36
CA CYS A 71 13.19 -18.82 -9.01
C CYS A 71 13.86 -20.12 -9.49
N GLU A 72 13.57 -20.52 -10.73
CA GLU A 72 14.40 -21.53 -11.39
C GLU A 72 15.71 -20.88 -11.84
N LYS A 73 16.81 -21.40 -11.29
CA LYS A 73 18.14 -21.22 -11.86
C LYS A 73 18.11 -21.81 -13.27
N MET A 74 18.21 -20.98 -14.30
CA MET A 74 18.67 -21.43 -15.61
C MET A 74 20.07 -20.93 -15.89
N SER A 75 20.82 -21.89 -16.40
CA SER A 75 22.21 -21.87 -16.83
C SER A 75 22.49 -20.85 -17.91
N SER A 76 23.76 -20.44 -17.89
CA SER A 76 24.48 -19.55 -18.78
C SER A 76 24.22 -19.75 -20.27
N GLU A 77 23.86 -18.67 -20.95
CA GLU A 77 24.34 -18.36 -22.30
C GLU A 77 24.66 -16.86 -22.38
N THR A 78 25.94 -16.57 -22.58
CA THR A 78 26.52 -15.24 -22.59
C THR A 78 26.24 -14.57 -23.92
N THR A 79 25.21 -13.74 -23.97
CA THR A 79 25.21 -12.55 -24.82
C THR A 79 25.26 -11.35 -23.89
N ALA A 80 26.19 -10.43 -24.12
CA ALA A 80 26.38 -9.24 -23.32
C ALA A 80 25.18 -8.29 -23.49
N SER A 81 24.07 -8.62 -22.84
CA SER A 81 22.93 -7.73 -22.64
C SER A 81 23.35 -6.71 -21.60
N THR A 82 23.59 -5.46 -22.04
CA THR A 82 23.77 -4.34 -21.12
C THR A 82 22.50 -4.24 -20.28
N SER A 83 22.54 -4.74 -19.05
CA SER A 83 21.42 -4.72 -18.11
C SER A 83 21.07 -3.26 -17.81
N ARG A 84 20.13 -2.69 -18.58
CA ARG A 84 19.61 -1.35 -18.30
C ARG A 84 18.98 -1.38 -16.92
N ARG A 85 19.41 -0.47 -16.04
CA ARG A 85 18.79 -0.31 -14.72
C ARG A 85 17.30 -0.06 -14.91
N LYS A 86 16.45 -0.63 -14.05
CA LYS A 86 15.00 -0.43 -14.13
C LYS A 86 14.52 0.24 -12.86
N LYS A 87 13.72 1.30 -13.00
CA LYS A 87 13.05 2.00 -11.90
C LYS A 87 11.56 2.13 -12.21
N LEU A 88 10.73 1.89 -11.21
CA LEU A 88 9.29 2.14 -11.26
C LEU A 88 8.97 3.27 -10.28
N VAL A 89 8.49 4.41 -10.77
CA VAL A 89 8.05 5.53 -9.92
C VAL A 89 6.53 5.59 -9.96
N VAL A 90 5.90 5.47 -8.79
CA VAL A 90 4.46 5.38 -8.65
C VAL A 90 3.92 6.59 -7.92
N GLY A 91 3.01 7.32 -8.54
CA GLY A 91 2.24 8.38 -7.87
C GLY A 91 0.97 7.79 -7.29
N LEU A 92 0.91 7.64 -5.97
CA LEU A 92 -0.31 7.16 -5.30
C LEU A 92 -1.40 8.24 -5.35
N GLY A 93 -2.65 7.80 -5.47
CA GLY A 93 -3.79 8.70 -5.57
C GLY A 93 -5.11 8.00 -5.83
N ASN A 94 -6.17 8.81 -5.89
CA ASN A 94 -7.51 8.39 -6.30
C ASN A 94 -7.83 8.92 -7.72
N PRO A 95 -8.35 8.07 -8.63
CA PRO A 95 -8.83 8.49 -9.94
C PRO A 95 -9.94 9.54 -9.81
N GLY A 96 -9.93 10.55 -10.69
CA GLY A 96 -10.93 11.63 -10.67
C GLY A 96 -10.77 12.65 -9.54
N MET A 97 -9.84 12.47 -8.60
CA MET A 97 -9.62 13.37 -7.47
C MET A 97 -8.39 14.27 -7.64
N THR A 98 -8.21 14.82 -8.85
CA THR A 98 -7.08 15.70 -9.17
C THR A 98 -7.07 16.93 -8.26
N GLY A 99 -5.91 17.23 -7.67
CA GLY A 99 -5.74 18.37 -6.76
C GLY A 99 -6.17 18.11 -5.31
N SER A 100 -6.66 16.91 -4.98
CA SER A 100 -6.77 16.48 -3.57
C SER A 100 -5.40 16.21 -2.98
N ARG A 101 -5.26 16.38 -1.66
CA ARG A 101 -4.02 16.07 -0.93
C ARG A 101 -3.61 14.62 -1.12
N HIS A 102 -4.56 13.68 -1.12
CA HIS A 102 -4.29 12.26 -1.29
C HIS A 102 -3.82 11.86 -2.70
N SER A 103 -4.07 12.72 -3.70
CA SER A 103 -3.61 12.52 -5.08
C SER A 103 -2.36 13.35 -5.42
N VAL A 104 -1.68 13.93 -4.41
CA VAL A 104 -0.44 14.72 -4.64
C VAL A 104 0.65 13.88 -5.29
N GLY A 105 0.72 12.57 -5.00
CA GLY A 105 1.67 11.67 -5.63
C GLY A 105 1.50 11.59 -7.15
N MET A 106 0.25 11.52 -7.64
CA MET A 106 -0.05 11.57 -9.07
C MET A 106 0.34 12.90 -9.71
N ALA A 107 0.14 14.02 -9.00
CA ALA A 107 0.54 15.35 -9.49
C ALA A 107 2.06 15.47 -9.62
N VAL A 108 2.82 14.99 -8.62
CA VAL A 108 4.29 15.00 -8.65
C VAL A 108 4.83 14.21 -9.84
N ILE A 109 4.31 13.01 -10.10
CA ILE A 109 4.80 12.21 -11.24
C ILE A 109 4.35 12.75 -12.60
N ALA A 110 3.26 13.53 -12.65
CA ALA A 110 2.89 14.28 -13.84
C ALA A 110 3.92 15.40 -14.11
N ALA A 111 4.30 16.17 -13.08
CA ALA A 111 5.37 17.16 -13.18
C ALA A 111 6.72 16.54 -13.56
N LEU A 112 7.03 15.33 -13.07
CA LEU A 112 8.21 14.59 -13.49
C LEU A 112 8.14 14.23 -14.99
N ALA A 113 6.98 13.77 -15.47
CA ALA A 113 6.80 13.45 -16.89
C ALA A 113 6.96 14.70 -17.78
N GLU A 114 6.46 15.85 -17.35
CA GLU A 114 6.65 17.14 -18.02
C GLU A 114 8.13 17.53 -18.06
N ARG A 115 8.84 17.45 -16.92
CA ARG A 115 10.28 17.74 -16.84
C ARG A 115 11.13 16.86 -17.75
N LEU A 116 10.67 15.63 -17.99
CA LEU A 116 11.32 14.65 -18.86
C LEU A 116 10.91 14.78 -20.34
N GLY A 117 9.96 15.66 -20.68
CA GLY A 117 9.46 15.82 -22.05
C GLY A 117 8.66 14.62 -22.56
N VAL A 118 8.00 13.88 -21.67
CA VAL A 118 7.24 12.65 -21.99
C VAL A 118 5.79 12.68 -21.49
N SER A 119 5.28 13.85 -21.11
CA SER A 119 3.94 14.03 -20.52
C SER A 119 2.79 13.67 -21.47
N ASP A 120 3.01 13.68 -22.78
CA ASP A 120 2.08 13.26 -23.83
C ASP A 120 2.02 11.72 -24.02
N GLN A 121 2.93 10.97 -23.38
CA GLN A 121 3.09 9.53 -23.60
C GLN A 121 2.29 8.65 -22.64
N TRP A 122 1.46 9.23 -21.77
CA TRP A 122 0.61 8.45 -20.86
C TRP A 122 -0.33 7.53 -21.64
N LYS A 123 -0.20 6.22 -21.40
CA LYS A 123 -1.08 5.20 -21.99
C LYS A 123 -1.86 4.48 -20.89
N SER A 124 -3.18 4.38 -21.07
CA SER A 124 -4.01 3.52 -20.22
C SER A 124 -3.67 2.05 -20.48
N ASP A 125 -3.42 1.31 -19.40
CA ASP A 125 -3.14 -0.12 -19.44
C ASP A 125 -4.17 -0.87 -18.57
N ARG A 126 -5.06 -1.59 -19.23
CA ARG A 126 -6.15 -2.33 -18.57
C ARG A 126 -5.63 -3.42 -17.65
N HIS A 127 -4.54 -4.10 -18.03
CA HIS A 127 -3.96 -5.15 -17.19
C HIS A 127 -3.45 -4.56 -15.89
N LEU A 128 -2.71 -3.44 -15.97
CA LEU A 128 -2.20 -2.73 -14.80
C LEU A 128 -3.30 -2.03 -14.00
N SER A 129 -4.49 -1.80 -14.60
CA SER A 129 -5.52 -0.92 -14.02
C SER A 129 -4.92 0.45 -13.68
N GLY A 130 -4.17 1.03 -14.62
CA GLY A 130 -3.38 2.23 -14.42
C GLY A 130 -3.01 2.93 -15.72
N GLU A 131 -2.43 4.12 -15.62
CA GLU A 131 -1.79 4.83 -16.72
C GLU A 131 -0.29 4.71 -16.55
N VAL A 132 0.41 4.48 -17.66
CA VAL A 132 1.86 4.22 -17.66
C VAL A 132 2.57 5.05 -18.71
N ILE A 133 3.77 5.51 -18.36
CA ILE A 133 4.81 5.93 -19.31
C ILE A 133 5.97 4.96 -19.16
N VAL A 134 6.54 4.53 -20.28
CA VAL A 134 7.81 3.80 -20.31
C VAL A 134 8.78 4.63 -21.13
N SER A 135 9.83 5.10 -20.48
CA SER A 135 10.86 5.94 -21.10
C SER A 135 12.25 5.48 -20.67
N VAL A 136 13.27 6.18 -21.14
CA VAL A 136 14.64 6.01 -20.70
C VAL A 136 15.13 7.35 -20.19
N TYR A 137 15.69 7.35 -18.99
CA TYR A 137 16.39 8.50 -18.42
C TYR A 137 17.83 8.08 -18.14
N GLN A 138 18.78 8.67 -18.85
CA GLN A 138 20.17 8.23 -18.88
C GLN A 138 20.28 6.75 -19.29
N ASP A 139 20.87 5.89 -18.44
CA ASP A 139 21.01 4.44 -18.64
C ASP A 139 19.91 3.62 -17.94
N THR A 140 18.87 4.29 -17.43
CA THR A 140 17.81 3.68 -16.63
C THR A 140 16.49 3.64 -17.42
N GLN A 141 15.94 2.44 -17.63
CA GLN A 141 14.55 2.25 -18.03
C GLN A 141 13.65 2.73 -16.89
N LEU A 142 12.90 3.80 -17.17
CA LEU A 142 12.01 4.45 -16.22
C LEU A 142 10.57 4.14 -16.58
N VAL A 143 9.84 3.60 -15.60
CA VAL A 143 8.41 3.40 -15.69
C VAL A 143 7.72 4.36 -14.72
N LEU A 144 6.83 5.20 -15.23
CA LEU A 144 5.97 6.03 -14.39
C LEU A 144 4.57 5.40 -14.34
N LEU A 145 3.99 5.27 -13.16
CA LEU A 145 2.68 4.65 -12.97
C LEU A 145 1.73 5.53 -12.17
N ARG A 146 0.54 5.77 -12.72
CA ARG A 146 -0.64 6.31 -12.01
C ARG A 146 -1.69 5.21 -11.89
N PRO A 147 -1.90 4.60 -10.72
CA PRO A 147 -2.97 3.63 -10.53
C PRO A 147 -4.35 4.23 -10.83
N LYS A 148 -5.18 3.55 -11.64
CA LYS A 148 -6.58 3.91 -11.89
C LYS A 148 -7.52 3.15 -10.96
N LEU A 149 -7.13 3.02 -9.69
CA LEU A 149 -7.87 2.32 -8.65
C LEU A 149 -7.97 3.18 -7.38
N LEU A 150 -8.95 2.90 -6.52
CA LEU A 150 -9.05 3.58 -5.22
C LEU A 150 -7.78 3.37 -4.37
N MET A 151 -7.49 4.33 -3.50
CA MET A 151 -6.24 4.40 -2.76
C MET A 151 -5.93 3.10 -2.00
N ASN A 152 -6.91 2.52 -1.32
CA ASN A 152 -6.74 1.29 -0.52
C ASN A 152 -6.38 0.04 -1.35
N VAL A 153 -6.51 0.10 -2.67
CA VAL A 153 -6.20 -1.00 -3.59
C VAL A 153 -5.15 -0.60 -4.66
N ASN A 154 -4.49 0.55 -4.51
CA ASN A 154 -3.39 0.97 -5.39
C ASN A 154 -2.29 -0.10 -5.52
N GLY A 155 -2.03 -0.86 -4.45
CA GLY A 155 -1.01 -1.92 -4.42
C GLY A 155 -1.22 -3.02 -5.46
N VAL A 156 -2.47 -3.28 -5.87
CA VAL A 156 -2.78 -4.23 -6.95
C VAL A 156 -2.16 -3.76 -8.27
N SER A 157 -2.32 -2.48 -8.62
CA SER A 157 -1.75 -1.90 -9.83
C SER A 157 -0.22 -1.91 -9.80
N VAL A 158 0.35 -1.55 -8.64
CA VAL A 158 1.81 -1.54 -8.43
C VAL A 158 2.41 -2.93 -8.56
N ALA A 159 1.80 -3.96 -7.97
CA ALA A 159 2.29 -5.34 -8.05
C ALA A 159 2.25 -5.87 -9.50
N LYS A 160 1.17 -5.58 -10.25
CA LYS A 160 1.08 -5.92 -11.67
C LYS A 160 2.15 -5.22 -12.50
N ALA A 161 2.42 -3.94 -12.24
CA ALA A 161 3.47 -3.20 -12.94
C ALA A 161 4.87 -3.73 -12.62
N ALA A 162 5.14 -4.01 -11.34
CA ALA A 162 6.39 -4.62 -10.91
C ALA A 162 6.65 -5.95 -11.64
N SER A 163 5.64 -6.81 -11.73
CA SER A 163 5.72 -8.07 -12.47
C SER A 163 5.90 -7.84 -13.97
N LYS A 164 5.07 -7.01 -14.60
CA LYS A 164 5.07 -6.76 -16.05
C LYS A 164 6.41 -6.20 -16.54
N PHE A 165 7.02 -5.29 -15.79
CA PHE A 165 8.28 -4.64 -16.17
C PHE A 165 9.51 -5.29 -15.53
N SER A 166 9.32 -6.35 -14.75
CA SER A 166 10.38 -7.06 -14.01
C SER A 166 11.19 -6.12 -13.12
N VAL A 167 10.50 -5.28 -12.35
CA VAL A 167 11.10 -4.33 -11.40
C VAL A 167 11.00 -4.89 -10.00
N ARG A 168 12.14 -5.07 -9.33
CA ARG A 168 12.17 -5.54 -7.93
C ARG A 168 11.68 -4.45 -6.98
N PRO A 169 11.10 -4.79 -5.83
CA PRO A 169 10.56 -3.82 -4.86
C PRO A 169 11.53 -2.72 -4.42
N GLU A 170 12.81 -3.01 -4.28
CA GLU A 170 13.81 -2.00 -3.89
C GLU A 170 13.90 -0.90 -4.95
N HIS A 171 13.62 -1.22 -6.21
CA HIS A 171 13.68 -0.28 -7.33
C HIS A 171 12.34 0.42 -7.61
N ILE A 172 11.35 0.26 -6.72
CA ILE A 172 10.04 0.92 -6.80
C ILE A 172 10.03 2.12 -5.85
N VAL A 173 9.88 3.33 -6.38
CA VAL A 173 9.73 4.55 -5.59
C VAL A 173 8.24 4.90 -5.50
N LEU A 174 7.70 4.94 -4.29
CA LEU A 174 6.32 5.40 -4.05
C LEU A 174 6.31 6.90 -3.72
N VAL A 175 5.45 7.66 -4.38
CA VAL A 175 5.22 9.08 -4.09
C VAL A 175 3.85 9.24 -3.48
N HIS A 176 3.78 9.83 -2.28
CA HIS A 176 2.53 9.91 -1.52
C HIS A 176 2.51 11.09 -0.54
N ASP A 177 1.31 11.44 -0.06
CA ASP A 177 1.13 12.49 0.94
C ASP A 177 1.56 12.05 2.35
N GLU A 178 1.96 13.03 3.16
CA GLU A 178 2.47 12.84 4.49
C GLU A 178 1.88 13.84 5.49
N LEU A 179 1.08 13.32 6.43
CA LEU A 179 0.40 14.11 7.45
C LEU A 179 1.38 14.70 8.47
N ASP A 180 2.45 13.99 8.82
CA ASP A 180 3.37 14.40 9.89
C ASP A 180 4.41 15.44 9.43
N LYS A 181 4.27 15.96 8.21
CA LYS A 181 5.13 17.01 7.65
C LYS A 181 4.25 18.13 7.10
N PRO A 182 4.54 19.40 7.40
CA PRO A 182 3.81 20.52 6.80
C PRO A 182 4.09 20.59 5.29
N LEU A 183 3.18 21.24 4.56
CA LEU A 183 3.38 21.52 3.12
C LEU A 183 4.71 22.24 2.88
N GLY A 184 5.40 21.89 1.81
CA GLY A 184 6.78 22.36 1.54
C GLY A 184 7.87 21.52 2.18
N LYS A 185 7.56 20.55 3.06
CA LYS A 185 8.55 19.63 3.62
C LYS A 185 8.48 18.27 2.94
N LEU A 186 9.55 17.95 2.22
CA LEU A 186 9.74 16.69 1.52
C LEU A 186 10.71 15.79 2.27
N ALA A 187 10.59 14.48 2.12
CA ALA A 187 11.61 13.54 2.59
C ALA A 187 11.62 12.25 1.78
N ILE A 188 12.82 11.77 1.45
CA ILE A 188 13.02 10.38 1.02
C ILE A 188 13.11 9.49 2.26
N LYS A 189 12.32 8.41 2.28
CA LYS A 189 12.40 7.36 3.30
C LYS A 189 12.60 6.01 2.63
N HIS A 190 13.61 5.27 3.08
CA HIS A 190 13.81 3.89 2.66
C HIS A 190 12.96 2.95 3.52
N GLY A 191 12.01 2.29 2.86
CA GLY A 191 11.09 1.30 3.43
C GLY A 191 10.32 1.67 4.72
N GLY A 192 9.94 0.65 5.48
CA GLY A 192 9.24 0.76 6.78
C GLY A 192 7.71 0.70 6.72
N SER A 193 7.04 0.82 7.86
CA SER A 193 5.58 0.68 7.93
C SER A 193 4.81 1.76 7.16
N ALA A 194 3.52 1.51 6.87
CA ALA A 194 2.66 2.45 6.16
C ALA A 194 2.27 3.71 6.95
N ARG A 195 2.50 3.75 8.27
CA ARG A 195 2.12 4.87 9.16
C ARG A 195 0.68 5.38 8.97
N GLY A 196 -0.26 4.48 8.68
CA GLY A 196 -1.67 4.83 8.46
C GLY A 196 -2.05 5.20 7.03
N HIS A 197 -1.08 5.34 6.11
CA HIS A 197 -1.38 5.64 4.70
C HIS A 197 -1.89 4.39 3.95
N ASN A 198 -3.14 4.43 3.49
CA ASN A 198 -3.82 3.28 2.89
C ASN A 198 -3.19 2.77 1.59
N GLY A 199 -2.71 3.66 0.71
CA GLY A 199 -2.04 3.27 -0.54
C GLY A 199 -0.71 2.55 -0.31
N VAL A 200 0.14 3.10 0.55
CA VAL A 200 1.39 2.45 0.97
C VAL A 200 1.11 1.10 1.63
N ARG A 201 0.12 1.01 2.51
CA ARG A 201 -0.29 -0.26 3.12
C ARG A 201 -0.69 -1.29 2.05
N SER A 202 -1.51 -0.89 1.08
CA SER A 202 -1.92 -1.72 -0.05
C SER A 202 -0.71 -2.25 -0.83
N CYS A 203 0.29 -1.39 -1.10
CA CYS A 203 1.51 -1.78 -1.79
C CYS A 203 2.32 -2.80 -0.99
N ILE A 204 2.50 -2.59 0.32
CA ILE A 204 3.20 -3.53 1.21
C ILE A 204 2.49 -4.89 1.21
N ASP A 205 1.17 -4.89 1.32
CA ASP A 205 0.38 -6.12 1.38
C ASP A 205 0.45 -6.91 0.05
N CYS A 206 0.42 -6.22 -1.10
CA CYS A 206 0.45 -6.87 -2.43
C CYS A 206 1.85 -7.28 -2.88
N LEU A 207 2.90 -6.55 -2.47
CA LEU A 207 4.30 -6.86 -2.80
C LEU A 207 4.98 -7.76 -1.76
N HIS A 208 4.33 -8.01 -0.62
CA HIS A 208 4.83 -8.80 0.51
C HIS A 208 6.17 -8.30 1.08
N THR A 209 6.42 -7.00 0.96
CA THR A 209 7.62 -6.35 1.48
C THR A 209 7.39 -4.87 1.68
N ASP A 210 8.17 -4.24 2.55
CA ASP A 210 8.08 -2.82 2.84
C ASP A 210 9.31 -2.02 2.38
N VAL A 211 10.22 -2.63 1.64
CA VAL A 211 11.53 -2.06 1.26
C VAL A 211 11.46 -0.89 0.26
N MET A 212 10.32 -0.69 -0.43
CA MET A 212 10.16 0.36 -1.43
C MET A 212 10.54 1.75 -0.87
N PRO A 213 11.50 2.47 -1.46
CA PRO A 213 11.74 3.88 -1.16
C PRO A 213 10.51 4.75 -1.38
N ARG A 214 10.41 5.84 -0.64
CA ARG A 214 9.22 6.71 -0.63
C ARG A 214 9.61 8.17 -0.64
N LEU A 215 9.07 8.92 -1.60
CA LEU A 215 9.02 10.37 -1.51
C LEU A 215 7.75 10.76 -0.75
N ARG A 216 7.95 11.28 0.45
CA ARG A 216 6.90 11.74 1.36
C ARG A 216 6.69 13.23 1.15
N VAL A 217 5.53 13.60 0.61
CA VAL A 217 5.14 15.00 0.36
C VAL A 217 4.32 15.50 1.54
N GLY A 218 4.85 16.43 2.33
CA GLY A 218 4.13 17.00 3.46
C GLY A 218 2.81 17.65 3.06
N ILE A 219 1.74 17.35 3.79
CA ILE A 219 0.40 17.96 3.62
C ILE A 219 -0.17 18.51 4.93
N GLY A 220 0.57 18.37 6.04
CA GLY A 220 0.16 18.73 7.38
C GLY A 220 -0.98 17.86 7.91
N ARG A 221 -1.20 17.95 9.22
CA ARG A 221 -2.41 17.43 9.86
C ARG A 221 -3.54 18.45 9.75
N PRO A 222 -4.81 18.01 9.67
CA PRO A 222 -5.92 18.95 9.76
C PRO A 222 -5.90 19.71 11.09
N SER A 223 -6.31 20.96 11.05
CA SER A 223 -6.59 21.77 12.23
C SER A 223 -8.08 21.70 12.60
N GLY A 224 -8.39 21.98 13.87
CA GLY A 224 -9.76 21.98 14.39
C GLY A 224 -10.44 20.60 14.32
N ASN A 225 -11.73 20.59 14.01
CA ASN A 225 -12.58 19.39 14.02
C ASN A 225 -12.59 18.60 12.69
N THR A 226 -11.68 18.92 11.76
CA THR A 226 -11.63 18.23 10.47
C THR A 226 -11.00 16.84 10.64
N THR A 227 -11.71 15.80 10.20
CA THR A 227 -11.17 14.44 10.22
C THR A 227 -10.04 14.26 9.20
N VAL A 228 -9.12 13.35 9.48
CA VAL A 228 -8.01 13.03 8.56
C VAL A 228 -8.52 12.58 7.19
N ASP A 229 -9.56 11.74 7.15
CA ASP A 229 -10.16 11.27 5.90
C ASP A 229 -10.69 12.44 5.06
N ARG A 230 -11.36 13.42 5.68
CA ARG A 230 -11.84 14.61 4.98
C ARG A 230 -10.70 15.51 4.52
N HIS A 231 -9.65 15.65 5.34
CA HIS A 231 -8.46 16.43 5.01
C HIS A 231 -7.76 15.92 3.75
N VAL A 232 -7.45 14.62 3.71
CA VAL A 232 -6.70 14.03 2.59
C VAL A 232 -7.51 14.04 1.30
N LEU A 233 -8.83 13.84 1.38
CA LEU A 233 -9.73 13.91 0.22
C LEU A 233 -10.00 15.36 -0.22
N GLY A 234 -9.75 16.35 0.63
CA GLY A 234 -9.90 17.76 0.34
C GLY A 234 -8.84 18.28 -0.64
N ARG A 235 -9.24 19.26 -1.46
CA ARG A 235 -8.33 20.00 -2.34
C ARG A 235 -7.43 20.93 -1.54
N PHE A 236 -6.26 21.25 -2.10
CA PHE A 236 -5.42 22.32 -1.56
C PHE A 236 -6.14 23.68 -1.64
N SER A 237 -5.99 24.50 -0.60
CA SER A 237 -6.52 25.87 -0.55
C SER A 237 -5.81 26.76 -1.58
N LYS A 238 -6.29 28.00 -1.77
CA LYS A 238 -5.63 28.95 -2.67
C LYS A 238 -4.23 29.31 -2.16
N GLU A 239 -4.08 29.45 -0.85
CA GLU A 239 -2.83 29.77 -0.18
C GLU A 239 -1.84 28.60 -0.32
N GLU A 240 -2.30 27.37 -0.10
CA GLU A 240 -1.46 26.18 -0.30
C GLU A 240 -1.03 26.01 -1.77
N GLN A 241 -1.91 26.33 -2.72
CA GLN A 241 -1.59 26.28 -4.16
C GLN A 241 -0.43 27.20 -4.54
N THR A 242 -0.22 28.32 -3.84
CA THR A 242 0.95 29.20 -4.07
C THR A 242 2.29 28.53 -3.75
N ILE A 243 2.28 27.55 -2.85
CA ILE A 243 3.47 26.79 -2.42
C ILE A 243 3.66 25.54 -3.29
N LEU A 244 2.60 25.04 -3.93
CA LEU A 244 2.64 23.79 -4.68
C LEU A 244 3.63 23.80 -5.84
N SER A 245 3.83 24.92 -6.54
CA SER A 245 4.81 25.00 -7.63
C SER A 245 6.21 24.61 -7.14
N SER A 246 6.68 25.22 -6.05
CA SER A 246 7.96 24.91 -5.42
C SER A 246 8.02 23.47 -4.88
N VAL A 247 6.90 22.96 -4.36
CA VAL A 247 6.80 21.55 -3.93
C VAL A 247 6.98 20.59 -5.11
N MET A 248 6.39 20.88 -6.27
CA MET A 248 6.53 20.05 -7.47
C MET A 248 7.98 20.07 -7.96
N GLU A 249 8.59 21.25 -8.08
CA GLU A 249 9.99 21.40 -8.51
C GLU A 249 10.94 20.61 -7.61
N GLN A 250 10.89 20.82 -6.29
CA GLN A 250 11.75 20.10 -5.34
C GLN A 250 11.47 18.59 -5.35
N SER A 251 10.21 18.18 -5.53
CA SER A 251 9.85 16.75 -5.61
C SER A 251 10.46 16.10 -6.85
N VAL A 252 10.41 16.78 -8.00
CA VAL A 252 10.98 16.31 -9.25
C VAL A 252 12.50 16.21 -9.14
N GLU A 253 13.18 17.20 -8.55
CA GLU A 253 14.63 17.13 -8.30
C GLU A 253 15.02 15.93 -7.43
N LEU A 254 14.30 15.69 -6.33
CA LEU A 254 14.53 14.54 -5.45
C LEU A 254 14.29 13.21 -6.18
N LEU A 255 13.28 13.13 -7.04
CA LEU A 255 13.02 11.92 -7.83
C LEU A 255 14.12 11.66 -8.86
N LEU A 256 14.59 12.69 -9.56
CA LEU A 256 15.71 12.56 -10.52
C LEU A 256 16.99 12.09 -9.81
N ALA A 257 17.28 12.62 -8.63
CA ALA A 257 18.40 12.14 -7.80
C ALA A 257 18.21 10.67 -7.38
N GLN A 258 17.01 10.29 -6.94
CA GLN A 258 16.70 8.91 -6.53
C GLN A 258 16.71 7.90 -7.70
N ILE A 259 16.38 8.35 -8.91
CA ILE A 259 16.41 7.54 -10.13
C ILE A 259 17.87 7.25 -10.52
N THR A 260 18.75 8.25 -10.43
CA THR A 260 20.17 8.15 -10.81
C THR A 260 21.06 7.53 -9.74
N GLU A 261 20.60 7.47 -8.48
CA GLU A 261 21.33 6.86 -7.37
C GLU A 261 21.70 5.40 -7.65
N GLN A 262 23.01 5.11 -7.62
CA GLN A 262 23.56 3.77 -7.86
C GLN A 262 23.62 2.91 -6.59
N LYS A 263 23.61 3.52 -5.41
CA LYS A 263 23.85 2.84 -4.12
C LYS A 263 22.54 2.67 -3.36
N PHE A 264 22.03 1.45 -3.32
CA PHE A 264 21.06 1.07 -2.30
C PHE A 264 21.77 0.94 -0.95
N LYS A 265 21.52 1.86 -0.02
CA LYS A 265 21.74 1.58 1.40
C LYS A 265 20.65 0.61 1.84
N VAL A 266 20.88 -0.69 1.61
CA VAL A 266 20.15 -1.73 2.34
C VAL A 266 20.62 -1.62 3.79
N THR A 267 19.95 -0.77 4.55
CA THR A 267 20.10 -0.80 6.00
C THR A 267 19.34 -2.04 6.45
N PRO A 268 19.91 -2.96 7.26
CA PRO A 268 19.17 -4.10 7.77
C PRO A 268 18.18 -3.61 8.83
N ALA A 269 17.12 -2.93 8.40
CA ALA A 269 16.01 -2.57 9.23
C ALA A 269 15.05 -3.75 9.25
N GLY A 270 15.27 -4.69 10.18
CA GLY A 270 14.37 -5.75 10.63
C GLY A 270 13.12 -6.01 9.77
N GLY A 271 13.31 -6.50 8.54
CA GLY A 271 12.22 -6.90 7.67
C GLY A 271 11.52 -8.09 8.28
N ARG A 272 10.44 -7.84 9.02
CA ARG A 272 9.57 -8.92 9.50
C ARG A 272 8.93 -9.54 8.26
N ARG A 273 9.42 -10.70 7.82
CA ARG A 273 8.57 -11.67 7.14
C ARG A 273 7.39 -11.91 8.08
N ALA A 274 6.18 -11.53 7.68
CA ALA A 274 4.98 -11.72 8.50
C ALA A 274 4.75 -13.22 8.72
N THR A 275 5.32 -13.77 9.77
CA THR A 275 5.16 -15.17 10.18
C THR A 275 3.95 -15.24 11.12
N GLN A 276 2.92 -15.97 10.70
CA GLN A 276 1.77 -16.31 11.53
C GLN A 276 2.24 -17.22 12.67
N LYS A 277 2.24 -16.72 13.91
CA LYS A 277 2.53 -17.53 15.10
C LYS A 277 1.22 -18.15 15.59
N ARG A 278 1.00 -19.42 15.25
CA ARG A 278 -0.05 -20.28 15.84
C ARG A 278 0.31 -20.49 17.32
N LYS A 279 -0.62 -20.15 18.22
CA LYS A 279 -0.44 -20.24 19.67
C LYS A 279 -0.79 -21.67 20.10
N GLU A 280 0.20 -22.53 20.23
CA GLU A 280 0.05 -23.80 20.95
C GLU A 280 0.04 -23.50 22.45
N ARG A 281 -1.00 -23.98 23.14
CA ARG A 281 -1.15 -23.93 24.60
C ARG A 281 -0.45 -25.16 25.17
N THR A 282 0.50 -24.96 26.07
CA THR A 282 1.09 -26.03 26.90
C THR A 282 0.30 -26.13 28.21
N PRO A 283 0.07 -27.33 28.80
CA PRO A 283 -0.72 -27.48 30.02
C PRO A 283 0.11 -27.15 31.26
N SER A 284 -0.54 -26.53 32.25
CA SER A 284 0.02 -26.17 33.55
C SER A 284 0.41 -27.40 34.38
N ALA A 285 1.54 -27.30 35.08
CA ALA A 285 2.07 -28.31 35.99
C ALA A 285 1.24 -28.44 37.29
N VAL A 286 1.15 -29.68 37.76
CA VAL A 286 0.53 -30.14 39.01
C VAL A 286 1.43 -29.79 40.20
N GLN A 287 0.85 -29.30 41.29
CA GLN A 287 1.51 -29.12 42.60
C GLN A 287 1.18 -30.32 43.50
N GLU A 288 2.21 -30.87 44.17
CA GLU A 288 2.08 -31.78 45.32
C GLU A 288 2.82 -31.18 46.54
N PRO A 289 2.44 -31.59 47.79
CA PRO A 289 2.53 -30.74 48.97
C PRO A 289 3.78 -30.94 49.85
N GLU A 290 4.13 -29.90 50.62
CA GLU A 290 5.22 -29.85 51.60
C GLU A 290 4.98 -30.74 52.83
N GLU A 291 6.00 -31.52 53.19
CA GLU A 291 6.10 -32.28 54.44
C GLU A 291 7.09 -31.55 55.38
N LYS A 292 6.64 -31.16 56.58
CA LYS A 292 7.47 -30.51 57.62
C LYS A 292 8.08 -31.55 58.56
N PRO A 293 9.36 -31.44 58.95
CA PRO A 293 9.90 -32.26 60.02
C PRO A 293 9.76 -31.57 61.39
N HIS A 294 9.42 -32.44 62.33
CA HIS A 294 9.24 -32.28 63.77
C HIS A 294 10.59 -32.05 64.47
N ARG A 295 10.66 -31.13 65.45
CA ARG A 295 11.59 -31.23 66.58
C ARG A 295 10.99 -30.64 67.87
N THR A 296 10.83 -31.56 68.81
CA THR A 296 10.83 -31.48 70.29
C THR A 296 12.06 -30.70 70.82
N ASP A 297 12.16 -30.17 72.04
CA ASP A 297 11.26 -29.88 73.17
C ASP A 297 12.04 -28.98 74.17
N LEU A 298 11.32 -28.45 75.17
CA LEU A 298 11.74 -28.16 76.56
C LEU A 298 12.47 -26.85 76.95
N SER A 299 11.70 -25.99 77.62
CA SER A 299 11.85 -25.40 78.99
C SER A 299 11.13 -24.02 78.98
N CYS A 300 10.35 -23.57 79.97
CA CYS A 300 10.29 -23.79 81.41
C CYS A 300 8.94 -23.22 81.95
N GLN A 301 8.55 -23.71 83.13
CA GLN A 301 7.41 -23.38 84.04
C GLN A 301 6.16 -24.26 83.94
#